data_AF-A0A841DAN4-F1
#
_entry.id   AF-A0A841DAN4-F1
#
_cell.length_a   1.000
_cell.length_b   1.000
_cell.length_c   1.000
_cell.angle_alpha   90.00
_cell.angle_beta   90.00
_cell.angle_gamma   90.00
#
_symmetry.space_group_name_H-M   'P 1'
#
loop_
_entity.id
_entity.type
_entity.pdbx_description
1 polymer ?
#
loop_
_entity_poly.entity_id
_entity_poly.type
_entity_poly.pdbx_seq_one_letter_code
_entity_poly.pdbx_strand_id
1 'polypeptide(L)'
;MNASDHQHAEPGFVGNVPRFVSDAEFDAAFTGAPVDVQAAVFATLATSLVDQFALREFPIVAELMNDLAREVRAPSRREVDIREGLIQPLAERFYAGGQDDPFEADPAWRRMQGGVALSVLFGAAQGPGGWRDRRDALHHAQLAFGDDWPVIRTQLADQIHSGQPPE
;
A
#
# COMPACT_ATOMS: atom_id res chain seq x y z
N MET A 1 33.86 25.53 -16.09
CA MET A 1 33.47 24.93 -14.79
C MET A 1 32.07 25.45 -14.49
N ASN A 2 31.03 24.65 -14.77
CA ASN A 2 29.65 24.97 -14.42
C ASN A 2 29.24 24.03 -13.30
N ALA A 3 28.97 24.58 -12.12
CA ALA A 3 28.35 23.86 -11.02
C ALA A 3 26.83 23.97 -11.19
N SER A 4 26.19 22.81 -11.30
CA SER A 4 24.73 22.67 -11.30
C SER A 4 24.22 22.84 -9.87
N ASP A 5 23.34 23.82 -9.66
CA ASP A 5 22.51 23.89 -8.45
C ASP A 5 21.43 22.81 -8.53
N HIS A 6 21.55 21.79 -7.68
CA HIS A 6 20.47 20.86 -7.37
C HIS A 6 19.50 21.54 -6.39
N GLN A 7 18.36 21.99 -6.90
CA GLN A 7 17.23 22.38 -6.07
C GLN A 7 16.56 21.10 -5.56
N HIS A 8 16.79 20.78 -4.28
CA HIS A 8 15.95 19.86 -3.53
C HIS A 8 14.54 20.47 -3.43
N ALA A 9 13.53 19.72 -3.88
CA ALA A 9 12.14 20.06 -3.62
C ALA A 9 11.85 19.80 -2.13
N GLU A 10 11.85 20.87 -1.33
CA GLU A 10 11.38 20.83 0.06
C GLU A 10 9.85 20.61 0.09
N PRO A 11 9.33 19.84 1.05
CA PRO A 11 7.88 19.69 1.22
C PRO A 11 7.23 21.04 1.53
N GLY A 12 6.08 21.30 0.89
CA GLY A 12 5.38 22.58 1.02
C GLY A 12 4.81 22.81 2.42
N PHE A 13 5.37 23.76 3.17
CA PHE A 13 4.83 24.22 4.45
C PHE A 13 3.80 25.33 4.25
N VAL A 14 2.66 25.22 4.94
CA VAL A 14 1.76 26.35 5.19
C VAL A 14 1.90 26.73 6.67
N GLY A 15 2.69 27.77 6.96
CA GLY A 15 2.80 28.30 8.33
C GLY A 15 3.29 27.30 9.39
N ASN A 16 4.39 26.59 9.11
CA ASN A 16 5.02 25.58 9.99
C ASN A 16 4.20 24.31 10.31
N VAL A 17 3.04 24.09 9.68
CA VAL A 17 2.29 22.83 9.80
C VAL A 17 2.57 21.97 8.57
N PRO A 18 2.94 20.68 8.73
CA PRO A 18 3.03 19.75 7.61
C PRO A 18 1.70 19.73 6.84
N ARG A 19 1.73 20.04 5.54
CA ARG A 19 0.55 19.90 4.70
C ARG A 19 0.39 18.43 4.33
N PHE A 20 -0.60 17.77 4.91
CA PHE A 20 -1.01 16.45 4.43
C PHE A 20 -1.88 16.57 3.20
N VAL A 21 -1.63 15.72 2.20
CA VAL A 21 -2.53 15.52 1.06
C VAL A 21 -3.81 14.87 1.59
N SER A 22 -5.00 15.31 1.22
CA SER A 22 -6.28 14.68 1.58
C SER A 22 -6.55 13.42 0.74
N ASP A 23 -7.49 12.55 1.16
CA ASP A 23 -7.88 11.38 0.35
C ASP A 23 -8.40 11.77 -1.04
N ALA A 24 -9.17 12.86 -1.13
CA ALA A 24 -9.70 13.34 -2.41
C ALA A 24 -8.58 13.88 -3.33
N GLU A 25 -7.61 14.60 -2.78
CA GLU A 25 -6.45 15.07 -3.56
C GLU A 25 -5.59 13.90 -4.03
N PHE A 26 -5.33 12.92 -3.16
CA PHE A 26 -4.58 11.72 -3.53
C PHE A 26 -5.29 10.90 -4.61
N ASP A 27 -6.59 10.64 -4.44
CA ASP A 27 -7.39 9.89 -5.41
C ASP A 27 -7.38 10.56 -6.78
N ALA A 28 -7.52 11.89 -6.83
CA ALA A 28 -7.47 12.65 -8.07
C ALA A 28 -6.08 12.55 -8.74
N ALA A 29 -5.01 12.72 -7.97
CA ALA A 29 -3.64 12.59 -8.47
C ALA A 29 -3.34 11.18 -8.98
N PHE A 30 -3.70 10.15 -8.19
CA PHE A 30 -3.46 8.75 -8.51
C PHE A 30 -4.27 8.29 -9.73
N THR A 31 -5.54 8.66 -9.84
CA THR A 31 -6.37 8.35 -11.02
C THR A 31 -5.82 9.01 -12.29
N GLY A 32 -5.32 10.24 -12.18
CA GLY A 32 -4.79 11.01 -13.30
C GLY A 32 -3.37 10.64 -13.71
N ALA A 33 -2.65 9.89 -12.89
CA ALA A 33 -1.27 9.51 -13.15
C ALA A 33 -1.15 8.47 -14.28
N PRO A 34 -0.02 8.45 -15.02
CA PRO A 34 0.30 7.35 -15.93
C PRO A 34 0.24 5.97 -15.26
N VAL A 35 -0.09 4.92 -16.02
CA VAL A 35 -0.29 3.56 -15.47
C VAL A 35 0.96 3.00 -14.80
N ASP A 36 2.14 3.28 -15.36
CA ASP A 36 3.45 2.94 -14.82
C ASP A 36 3.72 3.64 -13.48
N VAL A 37 3.34 4.92 -13.36
CA VAL A 37 3.42 5.66 -12.08
C VAL A 37 2.48 5.06 -11.05
N GLN A 38 1.25 4.69 -11.44
CA GLN A 38 0.30 4.02 -10.54
C GLN A 38 0.84 2.68 -10.05
N ALA A 39 1.49 1.90 -10.92
CA ALA A 39 2.13 0.64 -10.56
C ALA A 39 3.30 0.85 -9.58
N ALA A 40 4.14 1.87 -9.80
CA ALA A 40 5.25 2.22 -8.91
C ALA A 40 4.79 2.64 -7.51
N VAL A 41 3.71 3.41 -7.43
CA VAL A 41 3.06 3.79 -6.15
C VAL A 41 2.56 2.54 -5.41
N PHE A 42 1.97 1.59 -6.13
CA PHE A 42 1.52 0.33 -5.53
C PHE A 42 2.65 -0.59 -5.10
N ALA A 43 3.78 -0.62 -5.82
CA ALA A 43 4.98 -1.31 -5.36
C ALA A 43 5.52 -0.71 -4.05
N THR A 44 5.48 0.61 -3.93
CA THR A 44 5.91 1.34 -2.72
C THR A 44 4.96 1.07 -1.55
N LEU A 45 3.66 1.10 -1.78
CA LEU A 45 2.64 0.76 -0.78
C LEU A 45 2.77 -0.71 -0.33
N ALA A 46 2.93 -1.65 -1.26
CA ALA A 46 3.11 -3.07 -0.95
C ALA A 46 4.35 -3.30 -0.07
N THR A 47 5.47 -2.65 -0.39
CA THR A 47 6.70 -2.72 0.41
C THR A 47 6.48 -2.18 1.82
N SER A 48 5.83 -1.02 1.93
CA SER A 48 5.50 -0.40 3.22
C SER A 48 4.61 -1.29 4.09
N LEU A 49 3.58 -1.90 3.49
CA LEU A 49 2.71 -2.86 4.17
C LEU A 49 3.50 -4.07 4.68
N VAL A 50 4.35 -4.64 3.83
CA VAL A 50 5.14 -5.83 4.15
C VAL A 50 6.09 -5.58 5.32
N ASP A 51 6.77 -4.43 5.32
CA ASP A 51 7.77 -4.12 6.34
C ASP A 51 7.12 -3.68 7.65
N GLN A 52 6.14 -2.78 7.62
CA GLN A 52 5.53 -2.25 8.85
C GLN A 52 4.64 -3.27 9.57
N PHE A 53 3.98 -4.17 8.83
CA PHE A 53 3.12 -5.21 9.41
C PHE A 53 3.81 -6.58 9.48
N ALA A 54 5.14 -6.62 9.28
CA ALA A 54 5.97 -7.81 9.34
C ALA A 54 5.39 -9.00 8.54
N LEU A 55 4.89 -8.74 7.33
CA LEU A 55 4.20 -9.77 6.53
C LEU A 55 5.20 -10.75 5.87
N ARG A 56 6.50 -10.47 5.91
CA ARG A 56 7.55 -11.33 5.32
C ARG A 56 7.62 -12.73 5.93
N GLU A 57 7.05 -12.95 7.11
CA GLU A 57 7.00 -14.29 7.72
C GLU A 57 6.09 -15.27 6.97
N PHE A 58 5.17 -14.78 6.13
CA PHE A 58 4.29 -15.60 5.32
C PHE A 58 5.00 -15.95 4.01
N PRO A 59 5.27 -17.24 3.71
CA PRO A 59 6.05 -17.62 2.52
C PRO A 59 5.47 -17.06 1.21
N ILE A 60 4.14 -17.01 1.12
CA ILE A 60 3.43 -16.47 -0.05
C ILE A 60 3.81 -15.01 -0.34
N VAL A 61 4.12 -14.21 0.68
CA VAL A 61 4.45 -12.78 0.52
C VAL A 61 5.74 -12.57 -0.28
N ALA A 62 6.74 -13.43 -0.11
CA ALA A 62 7.97 -13.34 -0.91
C ALA A 62 7.68 -13.59 -2.41
N GLU A 63 6.81 -14.55 -2.70
CA GLU A 63 6.42 -14.85 -4.07
C GLU A 63 5.59 -13.71 -4.68
N LEU A 64 4.66 -13.14 -3.90
CA LEU A 64 3.87 -11.99 -4.30
C LEU A 64 4.77 -10.80 -4.63
N MET A 65 5.69 -10.42 -3.74
CA MET A 65 6.62 -9.31 -4.01
C MET A 65 7.49 -9.54 -5.26
N ASN A 66 7.90 -10.80 -5.51
CA ASN A 66 8.60 -11.15 -6.75
C ASN A 66 7.72 -11.00 -7.99
N ASP A 67 6.44 -11.37 -7.93
CA ASP A 67 5.51 -11.20 -9.04
C ASP A 67 5.26 -9.72 -9.34
N LEU A 68 5.14 -8.89 -8.30
CA LEU A 68 4.99 -7.44 -8.44
C LEU A 68 6.19 -6.82 -9.14
N ALA A 69 7.40 -7.20 -8.71
CA ALA A 69 8.66 -6.72 -9.29
C ALA A 69 8.86 -7.15 -10.75
N ARG A 70 8.21 -8.25 -11.18
CA ARG A 70 8.29 -8.78 -12.54
C ARG A 70 7.11 -8.37 -13.42
N GLU A 71 6.16 -7.59 -12.88
CA GLU A 71 4.89 -7.24 -13.53
C GLU A 71 4.12 -8.47 -14.07
N VAL A 72 4.28 -9.62 -13.40
CA VAL A 72 3.70 -10.88 -13.87
C VAL A 72 2.25 -10.97 -13.42
N ARG A 73 1.38 -11.26 -14.40
CA ARG A 73 0.01 -11.67 -14.13
C ARG A 73 0.00 -13.09 -13.53
N ALA A 74 -0.34 -13.22 -12.26
CA ALA A 74 -0.46 -14.51 -11.60
C ALA A 74 -1.73 -15.26 -12.07
N PRO A 75 -1.67 -16.59 -12.07
CA PRO A 75 -2.81 -17.43 -12.48
C PRO A 75 -3.95 -17.38 -11.46
N SER A 76 -5.18 -17.72 -11.88
CA SER A 76 -6.38 -17.71 -11.03
C SER A 76 -6.32 -18.56 -9.74
N ARG A 77 -5.38 -19.51 -9.65
CA ARG A 77 -5.12 -20.24 -8.39
C ARG A 77 -4.52 -19.36 -7.28
N ARG A 78 -3.94 -18.21 -7.64
CA ARG A 78 -3.24 -17.31 -6.72
C ARG A 78 -4.14 -16.75 -5.64
N GLU A 79 -5.41 -16.49 -5.93
CA GLU A 79 -6.36 -15.98 -4.93
C GLU A 79 -6.57 -16.95 -3.76
N VAL A 80 -6.61 -18.26 -4.05
CA VAL A 80 -6.73 -19.31 -3.03
C VAL A 80 -5.45 -19.38 -2.21
N ASP A 81 -4.30 -19.37 -2.86
CA ASP A 81 -2.99 -19.42 -2.20
C ASP A 81 -2.77 -18.20 -1.29
N ILE A 82 -3.19 -17.00 -1.71
CA ILE A 82 -3.12 -15.79 -0.88
C ILE A 82 -4.08 -15.90 0.31
N ARG A 83 -5.33 -16.33 0.07
CA ARG A 83 -6.31 -16.46 1.14
C ARG A 83 -5.83 -17.44 2.22
N GLU A 84 -5.38 -18.62 1.82
CA GLU A 84 -4.98 -19.69 2.74
C GLU A 84 -3.59 -19.46 3.33
N GLY A 85 -2.66 -18.88 2.56
CA GLY A 85 -1.28 -18.66 2.96
C GLY A 85 -0.99 -17.34 3.68
N LEU A 86 -1.90 -16.36 3.62
CA LEU A 86 -1.74 -15.04 4.26
C LEU A 86 -2.97 -14.66 5.09
N ILE A 87 -4.15 -14.56 4.46
CA ILE A 87 -5.32 -13.94 5.09
C ILE A 87 -5.87 -14.80 6.24
N GLN A 88 -6.02 -16.11 6.03
CA GLN A 88 -6.57 -17.02 7.03
C GLN A 88 -5.70 -17.08 8.29
N PRO A 89 -4.37 -17.31 8.21
CA PRO A 89 -3.51 -17.31 9.39
C PRO A 89 -3.54 -15.99 10.18
N LEU A 90 -3.64 -14.85 9.48
CA LEU A 90 -3.76 -13.54 10.14
C LEU A 90 -5.12 -13.40 10.85
N ALA A 91 -6.21 -13.80 10.19
CA ALA A 91 -7.54 -13.80 10.79
C ALA A 91 -7.63 -14.72 12.01
N GLU A 92 -7.06 -15.92 11.94
CA GLU A 92 -7.00 -16.86 13.06
C GLU A 92 -6.31 -16.25 14.29
N ARG A 93 -5.18 -15.57 14.09
CA ARG A 93 -4.45 -14.90 15.18
C ARG A 93 -5.24 -13.75 15.79
N PHE A 94 -5.91 -12.96 14.96
CA PHE A 94 -6.77 -11.89 15.43
C PHE A 94 -7.94 -12.43 16.26
N TYR A 95 -8.69 -13.41 15.75
CA TYR A 95 -9.82 -13.98 16.48
C TYR A 95 -9.43 -14.81 17.71
N ALA A 96 -8.18 -15.30 17.79
CA ALA A 96 -7.67 -16.01 18.96
C ALA A 96 -7.39 -15.08 20.17
N GLY A 97 -7.20 -13.78 19.94
CA GLY A 97 -6.84 -12.81 20.98
C GLY A 97 -7.97 -12.41 21.93
N GLY A 98 -9.23 -12.71 21.60
CA GLY A 98 -10.39 -12.12 22.27
C GLY A 98 -10.58 -10.65 21.86
N GLN A 99 -11.83 -10.19 21.82
CA GLN A 99 -12.17 -8.80 21.46
C GLN A 99 -12.48 -8.01 22.73
N ASP A 100 -11.44 -7.45 23.33
CA ASP A 100 -11.59 -6.58 24.50
C ASP A 100 -11.53 -5.08 24.12
N ASP A 101 -10.95 -4.75 22.96
CA ASP A 101 -10.78 -3.39 22.45
C ASP A 101 -11.58 -3.15 21.15
N PRO A 102 -11.85 -1.87 20.78
CA PRO A 102 -12.30 -1.53 19.43
C PRO A 102 -11.30 -2.06 18.39
N PHE A 103 -11.82 -2.61 17.29
CA PHE A 103 -10.98 -3.23 16.24
C PHE A 103 -9.81 -2.38 15.77
N GLU A 104 -10.05 -1.09 15.61
CA GLU A 104 -9.07 -0.14 15.10
C GLU A 104 -7.88 0.06 16.04
N ALA A 105 -7.98 -0.32 17.32
CA ALA A 105 -6.90 -0.28 18.29
C ALA A 105 -6.10 -1.60 18.37
N ASP A 106 -6.64 -2.70 17.83
CA ASP A 106 -6.01 -4.02 17.90
C ASP A 106 -4.88 -4.16 16.85
N PRO A 107 -3.62 -4.38 17.28
CA PRO A 107 -2.50 -4.58 16.36
C PRO A 107 -2.67 -5.79 15.43
N ALA A 108 -3.29 -6.88 15.90
CA ALA A 108 -3.57 -8.06 15.10
C ALA A 108 -4.63 -7.77 14.03
N TRP A 109 -5.64 -6.95 14.35
CA TRP A 109 -6.61 -6.47 13.37
C TRP A 109 -5.96 -5.56 12.33
N ARG A 110 -5.11 -4.61 12.74
CA ARG A 110 -4.37 -3.74 11.79
C ARG A 110 -3.49 -4.55 10.85
N ARG A 111 -2.78 -5.56 11.37
CA ARG A 111 -2.01 -6.53 10.59
C ARG A 111 -2.90 -7.33 9.63
N MET A 112 -4.07 -7.76 10.12
CA MET A 112 -5.30 -8.09 9.37
C MET A 112 -5.43 -7.31 8.07
N GLN A 113 -5.76 -6.04 8.25
CA GLN A 113 -6.05 -5.10 7.17
C GLN A 113 -4.85 -4.91 6.24
N GLY A 114 -3.63 -4.90 6.77
CA GLY A 114 -2.41 -4.83 5.95
C GLY A 114 -2.24 -6.03 5.01
N GLY A 115 -2.55 -7.24 5.50
CA GLY A 115 -2.59 -8.44 4.66
C GLY A 115 -3.68 -8.40 3.59
N VAL A 116 -4.87 -7.90 3.93
CA VAL A 116 -5.97 -7.73 2.96
C VAL A 116 -5.61 -6.70 1.89
N ALA A 117 -5.07 -5.54 2.30
CA ALA A 117 -4.60 -4.51 1.37
C ALA A 117 -3.59 -5.09 0.38
N LEU A 118 -2.61 -5.86 0.86
CA LEU A 118 -1.64 -6.53 0.02
C LEU A 118 -2.32 -7.50 -0.97
N SER A 119 -3.22 -8.36 -0.49
CA SER A 119 -3.97 -9.30 -1.33
C SER A 119 -4.74 -8.58 -2.45
N VAL A 120 -5.42 -7.48 -2.13
CA VAL A 120 -6.21 -6.72 -3.10
C VAL A 120 -5.31 -6.02 -4.12
N LEU A 121 -4.17 -5.44 -3.69
CA LEU A 121 -3.17 -4.88 -4.61
C LEU A 121 -2.73 -5.92 -5.66
N PHE A 122 -2.48 -7.16 -5.23
CA PHE A 122 -2.12 -8.25 -6.12
C PHE A 122 -3.25 -8.65 -7.07
N GLY A 123 -4.50 -8.72 -6.60
CA GLY A 123 -5.65 -8.98 -7.46
C GLY A 123 -5.86 -7.88 -8.50
N ALA A 124 -5.79 -6.62 -8.08
CA ALA A 124 -6.00 -5.42 -8.90
C ALA A 124 -4.91 -5.23 -9.97
N ALA A 125 -3.68 -5.68 -9.72
CA ALA A 125 -2.59 -5.63 -10.69
C ALA A 125 -2.77 -6.62 -11.86
N GLN A 126 -3.70 -7.58 -11.75
CA GLN A 126 -3.69 -8.79 -12.58
C GLN A 126 -5.00 -9.09 -13.32
N GLY A 127 -5.98 -8.19 -13.34
CA GLY A 127 -7.27 -8.46 -13.98
C GLY A 127 -7.94 -7.23 -14.59
N PRO A 128 -9.07 -7.41 -15.31
CA PRO A 128 -9.93 -6.30 -15.73
C PRO A 128 -10.65 -5.63 -14.54
N GLY A 129 -10.39 -6.10 -13.31
CA GLY A 129 -10.70 -5.46 -12.05
C GLY A 129 -10.05 -4.09 -12.00
N GLY A 130 -10.78 -3.09 -12.51
CA GLY A 130 -10.27 -1.76 -12.74
C GLY A 130 -10.09 -0.96 -11.45
N TRP A 131 -10.34 0.34 -11.55
CA TRP A 131 -10.25 1.33 -10.47
C TRP A 131 -10.88 0.92 -9.12
N ARG A 132 -11.90 0.06 -9.11
CA ARG A 132 -12.60 -0.36 -7.88
C ARG A 132 -11.71 -1.18 -6.94
N ASP A 133 -10.91 -2.09 -7.48
CA ASP A 133 -10.03 -2.96 -6.68
C ASP A 133 -8.86 -2.14 -6.12
N ARG A 134 -8.45 -1.09 -6.85
CA ARG A 134 -7.43 -0.14 -6.41
C ARG A 134 -7.84 0.69 -5.20
N ARG A 135 -9.09 1.18 -5.18
CA ARG A 135 -9.64 1.90 -4.03
C ARG A 135 -9.82 0.99 -2.82
N ASP A 136 -10.18 -0.26 -3.03
CA ASP A 136 -10.36 -1.23 -1.95
C ASP A 136 -9.01 -1.53 -1.25
N ALA A 137 -7.93 -1.68 -2.02
CA ALA A 137 -6.58 -1.77 -1.46
C ALA A 137 -6.20 -0.55 -0.61
N LEU A 138 -6.47 0.68 -1.11
CA LEU A 138 -6.19 1.92 -0.38
C LEU A 138 -7.03 2.03 0.89
N HIS A 139 -8.28 1.61 0.86
CA HIS A 139 -9.16 1.56 2.03
C HIS A 139 -8.57 0.63 3.11
N HIS A 140 -8.20 -0.60 2.75
CA HIS A 140 -7.59 -1.52 3.70
C HIS A 140 -6.22 -1.04 4.21
N ALA A 141 -5.43 -0.37 3.37
CA ALA A 141 -4.19 0.25 3.80
C ALA A 141 -4.44 1.36 4.83
N GLN A 142 -5.44 2.22 4.61
CA GLN A 142 -5.85 3.24 5.58
C GLN A 142 -6.25 2.62 6.91
N LEU A 143 -7.05 1.54 6.90
CA LEU A 143 -7.43 0.84 8.12
C LEU A 143 -6.21 0.24 8.85
N ALA A 144 -5.23 -0.27 8.10
CA ALA A 144 -4.01 -0.83 8.67
C ALA A 144 -3.13 0.24 9.33
N PHE A 145 -2.83 1.32 8.61
CA PHE A 145 -1.96 2.39 9.09
C PHE A 145 -2.63 3.30 10.14
N GLY A 146 -3.96 3.42 10.12
CA GLY A 146 -4.70 4.26 11.06
C GLY A 146 -4.23 5.71 11.01
N ASP A 147 -3.78 6.23 12.14
CA ASP A 147 -3.31 7.63 12.28
C ASP A 147 -2.07 7.95 11.44
N ASP A 148 -1.29 6.94 11.02
CA ASP A 148 -0.11 7.12 10.16
C ASP A 148 -0.48 7.23 8.67
N TRP A 149 -1.72 6.92 8.29
CA TRP A 149 -2.17 6.96 6.89
C TRP A 149 -1.91 8.31 6.19
N PRO A 150 -2.17 9.48 6.80
CA PRO A 150 -1.88 10.77 6.16
C PRO A 150 -0.41 10.96 5.78
N VAL A 151 0.53 10.40 6.56
CA VAL A 151 1.96 10.45 6.28
C VAL A 151 2.27 9.59 5.06
N ILE A 152 1.82 8.33 5.06
CA ILE A 152 2.02 7.39 3.95
C ILE A 152 1.41 7.95 2.66
N ARG A 153 0.16 8.41 2.72
CA ARG A 153 -0.54 9.00 1.57
C ARG A 153 0.19 10.19 0.99
N THR A 154 0.77 11.05 1.82
CA THR A 154 1.56 12.21 1.37
C THR A 154 2.83 11.76 0.64
N GLN A 155 3.55 10.77 1.17
CA GLN A 155 4.73 10.20 0.50
C GLN A 155 4.38 9.59 -0.87
N LEU A 156 3.28 8.84 -0.95
CA LEU A 156 2.80 8.27 -2.21
C LEU A 156 2.35 9.37 -3.19
N ALA A 157 1.75 10.45 -2.70
CA ALA A 157 1.40 11.60 -3.53
C ALA A 157 2.64 12.30 -4.09
N ASP A 158 3.68 12.51 -3.28
CA ASP A 158 4.94 13.12 -3.73
C ASP A 158 5.60 12.28 -4.83
N GLN A 159 5.55 10.95 -4.71
CA GLN A 159 6.01 10.04 -5.76
C GLN A 159 5.25 10.28 -7.08
N ILE A 160 3.92 10.40 -7.04
CA ILE A 160 3.11 10.70 -8.23
C ILE A 160 3.57 12.00 -8.90
N HIS A 161 3.79 13.06 -8.12
CA HIS A 161 4.18 14.37 -8.66
C HIS A 161 5.62 14.40 -9.18
N SER A 162 6.52 13.61 -8.58
CA SER A 162 7.92 13.51 -9.02
C SER A 162 8.09 12.76 -10.33
N GLY A 163 7.14 11.89 -10.69
CA GLY A 163 7.22 11.00 -11.84
C GLY A 163 8.40 10.02 -11.80
N GLN A 164 9.06 9.85 -10.64
CA GLN A 164 10.20 8.96 -10.50
C GLN A 164 9.75 7.57 -10.01
N PRO A 165 10.22 6.47 -10.64
CA PRO A 165 10.11 5.15 -10.04
C PRO A 165 10.96 5.09 -8.75
N PRO A 166 10.62 4.22 -7.78
CA PRO A 166 11.41 4.09 -6.55
C PRO A 166 12.85 3.65 -6.86
N GLU A 167 13.82 4.22 -6.15
CA GLU A 167 15.24 3.80 -6.17
C GLU A 167 15.45 2.42 -5.51
#